data_AF-A0A7X9H626-F1
#
_entry.id   AF-A0A7X9H626-F1
#
_cell.length_a   1.000
_cell.length_b   1.000
_cell.length_c   1.000
_cell.angle_alpha   90.00
_cell.angle_beta   90.00
_cell.angle_gamma   90.00
#
_symmetry.space_group_name_H-M   'P 1'
#
loop_
_entity.id
_entity.type
_entity.pdbx_description
1 polymer ?
#
loop_
_entity_poly.entity_id
_entity_poly.type
_entity_poly.pdbx_seq_one_letter_code
_entity_poly.pdbx_strand_id
1 'polypeptide(L)'
;MVKNNSSPTIDNLTLDGIPVSIRYDYLFKKIFASEDSKTAVAHLIHLTTGIRKEDVSDLTISNPYLLFHNIRDKRSIVDILIRLKDGKRVNIEMQNHWHPFYPERAIYYWSLMYQDTSRAREGYNRLSKCIGIHLLNEAFHLGEKLQSTYAIREENGSLLSDVLELHFFDLTKLPEETKELLQSEISELERWLLFIRTDSQEVRNVLSEGDELMSECNDKVQSVFYTPSEREIYIREHIAEMDHYSI
;
A
#
# COMPACT_ATOMS: atom_id res chain seq x y z
N MET A 1 -17.28 -29.94 -33.41
CA MET A 1 -17.68 -28.89 -32.47
C MET A 1 -16.53 -27.90 -32.36
N VAL A 2 -16.71 -26.71 -32.93
CA VAL A 2 -15.70 -25.64 -32.93
C VAL A 2 -15.66 -25.04 -31.53
N LYS A 3 -14.49 -25.04 -30.89
CA LYS A 3 -14.26 -24.29 -29.64
C LYS A 3 -14.25 -22.80 -30.00
N ASN A 4 -15.24 -22.06 -29.51
CA ASN A 4 -15.21 -20.60 -29.52
C ASN A 4 -14.16 -20.13 -28.52
N ASN A 5 -12.92 -19.99 -28.98
CA ASN A 5 -11.93 -19.13 -28.36
C ASN A 5 -12.10 -17.73 -28.95
N SER A 6 -13.03 -16.96 -28.43
CA SER A 6 -13.04 -15.51 -28.60
C SER A 6 -12.62 -14.90 -27.28
N SER A 7 -11.32 -14.64 -27.11
CA SER A 7 -10.86 -13.62 -26.17
C SER A 7 -11.62 -12.32 -26.51
N PRO A 8 -12.21 -11.60 -25.53
CA PRO A 8 -12.91 -10.36 -25.82
C PRO A 8 -11.96 -9.38 -26.51
N THR A 9 -12.39 -8.86 -27.66
CA THR A 9 -11.67 -7.82 -28.42
C THR A 9 -11.56 -6.56 -27.56
N ILE A 10 -10.34 -6.02 -27.47
CA ILE A 10 -9.89 -4.97 -26.53
C ILE A 10 -10.61 -3.62 -26.71
N ASP A 11 -11.29 -3.40 -27.84
CA ASP A 11 -11.79 -2.07 -28.23
C ASP A 11 -13.06 -1.58 -27.53
N ASN A 12 -13.69 -2.35 -26.62
CA ASN A 12 -14.94 -1.95 -25.95
C ASN A 12 -15.03 -2.44 -24.49
N LEU A 13 -13.95 -2.34 -23.71
CA LEU A 13 -14.01 -2.67 -22.28
C LEU A 13 -14.69 -1.52 -21.51
N THR A 14 -15.93 -1.74 -21.07
CA THR A 14 -16.64 -0.87 -20.11
C THR A 14 -16.36 -1.35 -18.68
N LEU A 15 -16.54 -0.47 -17.69
CA LEU A 15 -16.43 -0.82 -16.27
C LEU A 15 -17.71 -1.50 -15.75
N ASP A 16 -18.65 -1.85 -16.62
CA ASP A 16 -19.92 -2.41 -16.20
C ASP A 16 -19.70 -3.74 -15.47
N GLY A 17 -20.03 -3.76 -14.19
CA GLY A 17 -19.83 -4.92 -13.32
C GLY A 17 -18.40 -5.11 -12.79
N ILE A 18 -17.47 -4.20 -13.08
CA ILE A 18 -16.10 -4.24 -12.54
C ILE A 18 -16.03 -3.35 -11.28
N PRO A 19 -15.69 -3.90 -10.09
CA PRO A 19 -15.54 -3.12 -8.88
C PRO A 19 -14.36 -2.14 -9.01
N VAL A 20 -14.48 -0.97 -8.36
CA VAL A 20 -13.42 0.04 -8.28
C VAL A 20 -12.72 -0.09 -6.93
N SER A 21 -11.50 -0.64 -6.91
CA SER A 21 -10.77 -1.03 -5.71
C SER A 21 -9.38 -0.40 -5.67
N ILE A 22 -9.12 0.41 -4.62
CA ILE A 22 -7.80 1.02 -4.37
C ILE A 22 -6.74 -0.06 -4.11
N ARG A 23 -7.14 -1.28 -3.75
CA ARG A 23 -6.23 -2.40 -3.51
C ARG A 23 -5.53 -2.91 -4.78
N TYR A 24 -5.99 -2.50 -5.96
CA TYR A 24 -5.30 -2.81 -7.22
C TYR A 24 -4.06 -1.94 -7.36
N ASP A 25 -2.93 -2.56 -7.70
CA ASP A 25 -1.59 -2.02 -7.91
C ASP A 25 -1.60 -0.69 -8.66
N TYR A 26 -2.28 -0.63 -9.81
CA TYR A 26 -2.33 0.56 -10.62
C TYR A 26 -3.02 1.72 -9.88
N LEU A 27 -4.18 1.45 -9.27
CA LEU A 27 -4.96 2.48 -8.59
C LEU A 27 -4.28 2.91 -7.29
N PHE A 28 -3.72 1.98 -6.53
CA PHE A 28 -2.93 2.25 -5.32
C PHE A 28 -1.78 3.21 -5.61
N LYS A 29 -0.97 2.90 -6.63
CA LYS A 29 0.16 3.75 -7.06
C LYS A 29 -0.30 5.09 -7.60
N LYS A 30 -1.39 5.11 -8.38
CA LYS A 30 -1.93 6.38 -8.89
C LYS A 30 -2.40 7.31 -7.77
N ILE A 31 -2.96 6.76 -6.70
CA ILE A 31 -3.47 7.54 -5.57
C ILE A 31 -2.36 7.95 -4.61
N PHE A 32 -1.35 7.12 -4.38
CA PHE A 32 -0.38 7.35 -3.30
C PHE A 32 1.08 7.50 -3.74
N ALA A 33 1.45 7.22 -4.98
CA ALA A 33 2.82 7.32 -5.47
C ALA A 33 3.09 8.58 -6.33
N SER A 34 2.23 9.61 -6.23
CA SER A 34 2.35 10.86 -6.97
C SER A 34 2.71 12.05 -6.07
N GLU A 35 3.35 13.07 -6.66
CA GLU A 35 3.83 14.25 -5.93
C GLU A 35 2.72 15.05 -5.24
N ASP A 36 1.52 15.05 -5.82
CA ASP A 36 0.31 15.67 -5.27
C ASP A 36 -0.38 14.81 -4.20
N SER A 37 0.18 13.65 -3.83
CA SER A 37 -0.32 12.79 -2.74
C SER A 37 0.54 12.83 -1.49
N LYS A 38 1.61 13.63 -1.47
CA LYS A 38 2.55 13.67 -0.35
C LYS A 38 1.89 13.93 1.00
N THR A 39 0.90 14.82 1.06
CA THR A 39 0.20 15.13 2.31
C THR A 39 -0.62 13.94 2.81
N ALA A 40 -1.37 13.28 1.92
CA ALA A 40 -2.14 12.06 2.26
C ALA A 40 -1.21 10.92 2.69
N VAL A 41 -0.09 10.71 1.97
CA VAL A 41 0.92 9.71 2.30
C VAL A 41 1.59 10.01 3.64
N ALA A 42 1.98 11.27 3.88
CA ALA A 42 2.55 11.68 5.17
C ALA A 42 1.58 11.40 6.32
N HIS A 43 0.30 11.72 6.12
CA HIS A 43 -0.75 11.45 7.09
C HIS A 43 -0.93 9.95 7.34
N LEU A 44 -0.93 9.11 6.29
CA LEU A 44 -0.98 7.66 6.43
C LEU A 44 0.23 7.09 7.20
N ILE A 45 1.45 7.59 6.93
CA ILE A 45 2.66 7.20 7.68
C ILE A 45 2.50 7.58 9.16
N HIS A 46 2.01 8.79 9.45
CA HIS A 46 1.74 9.23 10.82
C HIS A 46 0.78 8.28 11.53
N LEU A 47 -0.37 7.96 10.91
CA LEU A 47 -1.39 7.09 11.49
C LEU A 47 -0.89 5.66 11.73
N THR A 48 -0.07 5.12 10.82
CA THR A 48 0.39 3.73 10.87
C THR A 48 1.60 3.50 11.78
N THR A 49 2.47 4.51 11.93
CA THR A 49 3.75 4.39 12.66
C THR A 49 3.78 5.17 13.97
N GLY A 50 2.91 6.17 14.13
CA GLY A 50 2.95 7.11 15.25
C GLY A 50 4.05 8.18 15.16
N ILE A 51 4.81 8.23 14.05
CA ILE A 51 5.76 9.32 13.81
C ILE A 51 4.97 10.64 13.75
N ARG A 52 5.48 11.70 14.38
CA ARG A 52 4.76 12.98 14.46
C ARG A 52 4.54 13.58 13.07
N LYS A 53 3.40 14.26 12.87
CA LYS A 53 3.00 14.84 11.57
C LYS A 53 4.08 15.77 11.01
N GLU A 54 4.74 16.56 11.86
CA GLU A 54 5.83 17.47 11.48
C GLU A 54 7.10 16.76 10.99
N ASP A 55 7.34 15.50 11.39
CA ASP A 55 8.52 14.73 10.99
C ASP A 55 8.30 14.00 9.65
N VAL A 56 7.03 13.81 9.24
CA VAL A 56 6.65 13.16 7.97
C VAL A 56 6.20 14.15 6.90
N SER A 57 5.93 15.42 7.24
CA SER A 57 5.40 16.41 6.29
C SER A 57 6.36 16.77 5.15
N ASP A 58 7.68 16.69 5.39
CA ASP A 58 8.72 16.98 4.39
C ASP A 58 9.29 15.65 3.83
N LEU A 59 8.43 14.92 3.10
CA LEU A 59 8.76 13.65 2.50
C LEU A 59 9.03 13.77 0.99
N THR A 60 9.86 12.87 0.48
CA THR A 60 10.08 12.69 -0.96
C THR A 60 9.61 11.30 -1.36
N ILE A 61 8.72 11.22 -2.34
CA ILE A 61 8.37 9.95 -3.00
C ILE A 61 9.49 9.66 -4.01
N SER A 62 10.18 8.55 -3.79
CA SER A 62 11.34 8.14 -4.58
C SER A 62 10.91 7.17 -5.66
N ASN A 63 11.63 7.19 -6.78
CA ASN A 63 11.46 6.18 -7.82
C ASN A 63 11.81 4.78 -7.25
N PRO A 64 10.85 3.83 -7.19
CA PRO A 64 11.05 2.55 -6.53
C PRO A 64 12.04 1.64 -7.28
N TYR A 65 12.30 1.92 -8.57
CA TYR A 65 13.33 1.23 -9.35
C TYR A 65 14.76 1.49 -8.84
N LEU A 66 14.97 2.54 -8.03
CA LEU A 66 16.29 2.86 -7.49
C LEU A 66 16.83 1.80 -6.52
N LEU A 67 15.97 0.98 -5.92
CA LEU A 67 16.40 -0.12 -5.04
C LEU A 67 17.09 -1.26 -5.80
N PHE A 68 16.84 -1.38 -7.11
CA PHE A 68 17.29 -2.52 -7.91
C PHE A 68 18.42 -2.12 -8.84
N HIS A 69 19.63 -2.56 -8.49
CA HIS A 69 20.83 -2.31 -9.28
C HIS A 69 20.91 -3.17 -10.56
N ASN A 70 20.15 -4.28 -10.62
CA ASN A 70 20.13 -5.21 -11.75
C ASN A 70 18.76 -5.24 -12.45
N ILE A 71 18.77 -5.08 -13.77
CA ILE A 71 17.58 -5.08 -14.65
C ILE A 71 16.79 -6.42 -14.60
N ARG A 72 17.37 -7.51 -14.10
CA ARG A 72 16.71 -8.81 -13.97
C ARG A 72 15.84 -8.96 -12.71
N ASP A 73 16.01 -8.09 -11.71
CA ASP A 73 15.23 -8.11 -10.45
C ASP A 73 13.91 -7.33 -10.55
N LYS A 74 13.54 -6.87 -11.76
CA LYS A 74 12.33 -6.09 -12.08
C LYS A 74 10.99 -6.74 -11.70
N ARG A 75 10.96 -7.98 -11.20
CA ARG A 75 9.71 -8.68 -10.82
C ARG A 75 9.17 -8.25 -9.46
N SER A 76 9.85 -7.33 -8.78
CA SER A 76 9.67 -7.09 -7.35
C SER A 76 9.89 -5.62 -7.00
N ILE A 77 9.28 -4.70 -7.74
CA ILE A 77 9.37 -3.25 -7.47
C ILE A 77 8.41 -2.92 -6.32
N VAL A 78 8.92 -2.24 -5.29
CA VAL A 78 8.10 -1.76 -4.16
C VAL A 78 7.04 -0.76 -4.65
N ASP A 79 5.87 -0.73 -4.00
CA ASP A 79 4.78 0.11 -4.50
C ASP A 79 5.04 1.59 -4.31
N ILE A 80 5.41 1.97 -3.07
CA ILE A 80 5.69 3.35 -2.71
C ILE A 80 6.96 3.37 -1.87
N LEU A 81 7.97 4.11 -2.33
CA LEU A 81 9.21 4.32 -1.61
C LEU A 81 9.31 5.77 -1.18
N ILE A 82 9.48 6.00 0.12
CA ILE A 82 9.54 7.34 0.70
C ILE A 82 10.87 7.56 1.41
N ARG A 83 11.38 8.79 1.29
CA ARG A 83 12.49 9.31 2.08
C ARG A 83 11.99 10.47 2.94
N LEU A 84 12.17 10.36 4.24
CA LEU A 84 11.91 11.45 5.18
C LEU A 84 13.13 12.37 5.29
N LYS A 85 12.90 13.59 5.78
CA LYS A 85 13.93 14.64 5.95
C LYS A 85 15.12 14.20 6.82
N ASP A 86 14.85 13.40 7.85
CA ASP A 86 15.86 12.90 8.78
C ASP A 86 16.66 11.68 8.27
N GLY A 87 16.39 11.25 7.03
CA GLY A 87 17.06 10.15 6.37
C GLY A 87 16.35 8.81 6.49
N LYS A 88 15.29 8.69 7.31
CA LYS A 88 14.48 7.46 7.38
C LYS A 88 13.92 7.09 6.00
N ARG A 89 13.76 5.79 5.78
CA ARG A 89 13.06 5.24 4.60
C ARG A 89 11.77 4.58 5.04
N VAL A 90 10.74 4.74 4.23
CA VAL A 90 9.47 4.05 4.41
C VAL A 90 9.10 3.37 3.09
N ASN A 91 8.77 2.08 3.09
CA ASN A 91 7.97 1.51 2.00
C ASN A 91 6.54 1.26 2.45
N ILE A 92 5.60 1.47 1.54
CA ILE A 92 4.21 1.11 1.71
C ILE A 92 3.88 0.13 0.60
N GLU A 93 3.34 -1.04 0.96
CA GLU A 93 3.03 -2.15 0.07
C GLU A 93 1.55 -2.52 0.21
N MET A 94 0.87 -2.70 -0.91
CA MET A 94 -0.44 -3.34 -0.98
C MET A 94 -0.26 -4.81 -1.37
N GLN A 95 -0.86 -5.72 -0.62
CA GLN A 95 -0.79 -7.15 -0.93
C GLN A 95 -2.19 -7.77 -0.97
N ASN A 96 -2.62 -8.17 -2.16
CA ASN A 96 -3.92 -8.80 -2.37
C ASN A 96 -3.97 -10.27 -1.96
N HIS A 97 -2.83 -10.97 -2.01
CA HIS A 97 -2.74 -12.43 -1.83
C HIS A 97 -1.68 -12.79 -0.81
N TRP A 98 -1.99 -13.70 0.11
CA TRP A 98 -0.99 -14.22 1.04
C TRP A 98 -0.08 -15.23 0.34
N HIS A 99 1.22 -15.08 0.57
CA HIS A 99 2.21 -16.06 0.18
C HIS A 99 3.01 -16.50 1.41
N PRO A 100 3.29 -17.79 1.60
CA PRO A 100 4.07 -18.25 2.76
C PRO A 100 5.45 -17.59 2.88
N PHE A 101 6.03 -17.14 1.76
CA PHE A 101 7.32 -16.44 1.70
C PHE A 101 7.21 -14.90 1.84
N TYR A 102 6.01 -14.37 2.11
CA TYR A 102 5.79 -12.93 2.21
C TYR A 102 6.61 -12.26 3.33
N PRO A 103 6.74 -12.85 4.54
CA PRO A 103 7.62 -12.30 5.57
C PRO A 103 9.07 -12.14 5.09
N GLU A 104 9.60 -13.15 4.39
CA GLU A 104 10.96 -13.11 3.82
C GLU A 104 11.07 -12.03 2.74
N ARG A 105 10.03 -11.84 1.92
CA ARG A 105 9.97 -10.76 0.92
C ARG A 105 10.00 -9.38 1.57
N ALA A 106 9.23 -9.17 2.65
CA ALA A 106 9.21 -7.93 3.42
C ALA A 106 10.61 -7.61 4.00
N ILE A 107 11.25 -8.62 4.60
CA ILE A 107 12.62 -8.48 5.14
C ILE A 107 13.63 -8.22 4.01
N TYR A 108 13.49 -8.88 2.85
CA TYR A 108 14.35 -8.64 1.69
C TYR A 108 14.24 -7.19 1.19
N TYR A 109 13.03 -6.66 1.00
CA TYR A 109 12.83 -5.27 0.59
C TYR A 109 13.36 -4.28 1.63
N TRP A 110 13.12 -4.55 2.91
CA TRP A 110 13.73 -3.78 3.99
C TRP A 110 15.26 -3.76 3.88
N SER A 111 15.90 -4.90 3.58
CA SER A 111 17.36 -4.97 3.46
C SER A 111 17.90 -4.16 2.28
N LEU A 112 17.18 -4.13 1.16
CA LEU A 112 17.51 -3.30 0.01
C LEU A 112 17.39 -1.80 0.34
N MET A 113 16.31 -1.40 1.02
CA MET A 113 16.16 -0.03 1.51
C MET A 113 17.28 0.36 2.47
N TYR A 114 17.61 -0.53 3.41
CA TYR A 114 18.65 -0.30 4.41
C TYR A 114 20.02 -0.14 3.77
N GLN A 115 20.32 -0.95 2.75
CA GLN A 115 21.54 -0.79 1.94
C GLN A 115 21.59 0.58 1.24
N ASP A 116 20.48 1.05 0.66
CA ASP A 116 20.39 2.39 0.04
C ASP A 116 20.59 3.55 1.04
N THR A 117 20.35 3.33 2.34
CA THR A 117 20.70 4.35 3.35
C THR A 117 22.21 4.55 3.49
N SER A 118 23.01 3.55 3.10
CA SER A 118 24.46 3.64 3.18
C SER A 118 25.02 4.49 2.04
N ARG A 119 25.78 5.53 2.39
CA ARG A 119 26.63 6.24 1.43
C ARG A 119 28.03 5.65 1.49
N ALA A 120 28.59 5.30 0.33
CA ALA A 120 29.96 4.81 0.26
C ALA A 120 30.91 5.82 0.96
N ARG A 121 31.67 5.34 1.97
CA ARG A 121 32.62 6.09 2.83
C ARG A 121 32.04 6.75 4.09
N GLU A 122 30.76 6.62 4.35
CA GLU A 122 30.13 7.05 5.61
C GLU A 122 30.04 5.86 6.58
N GLY A 123 30.38 6.06 7.87
CA GLY A 123 30.39 4.98 8.87
C GLY A 123 29.00 4.42 9.19
N TYR A 124 28.93 3.25 9.83
CA TYR A 124 27.67 2.57 10.20
C TYR A 124 26.76 3.40 11.13
N ASN A 125 27.30 4.42 11.80
CA ASN A 125 26.55 5.37 12.61
C ASN A 125 25.61 6.29 11.81
N ARG A 126 25.63 6.23 10.48
CA ARG A 126 24.75 7.00 9.60
C ARG A 126 23.67 6.17 8.90
N LEU A 127 23.60 4.87 9.19
CA LEU A 127 22.51 4.03 8.71
C LEU A 127 21.20 4.52 9.34
N SER A 128 20.17 4.66 8.51
CA SER A 128 18.88 5.23 8.91
C SER A 128 17.85 4.13 9.10
N LYS A 129 16.89 4.34 10.01
CA LYS A 129 15.75 3.44 10.20
C LYS A 129 14.99 3.27 8.89
N CYS A 130 14.64 2.01 8.59
CA CYS A 130 13.77 1.65 7.48
C CYS A 130 12.51 1.02 8.04
N ILE A 131 11.37 1.52 7.59
CA ILE A 131 10.03 1.14 8.04
C ILE A 131 9.31 0.51 6.85
N GLY A 132 8.69 -0.64 7.04
CA GLY A 132 7.77 -1.20 6.06
C GLY A 132 6.33 -1.22 6.55
N ILE A 133 5.41 -0.75 5.73
CA ILE A 133 3.97 -0.70 5.99
C ILE A 133 3.31 -1.61 4.96
N HIS A 134 2.79 -2.75 5.42
CA HIS A 134 2.19 -3.78 4.57
C HIS A 134 0.69 -3.82 4.81
N LEU A 135 -0.09 -3.42 3.81
CA LEU A 135 -1.55 -3.47 3.82
C LEU A 135 -1.99 -4.80 3.19
N LEU A 136 -2.56 -5.69 4.00
CA LEU A 136 -2.89 -7.05 3.60
C LEU A 136 -4.39 -7.19 3.38
N ASN A 137 -4.78 -7.53 2.16
CA ASN A 137 -6.16 -7.84 1.82
C ASN A 137 -6.57 -9.28 2.18
N GLU A 138 -5.64 -10.05 2.72
CA GLU A 138 -5.86 -11.39 3.24
C GLU A 138 -5.41 -11.50 4.70
N ALA A 139 -5.89 -12.53 5.37
CA ALA A 139 -5.62 -12.75 6.78
C ALA A 139 -4.12 -12.84 7.05
N PHE A 140 -3.65 -12.14 8.08
CA PHE A 140 -2.27 -12.22 8.50
C PHE A 140 -2.05 -13.47 9.36
N HIS A 141 -1.34 -14.46 8.82
CA HIS A 141 -1.22 -15.77 9.49
C HIS A 141 -0.23 -15.81 10.67
N LEU A 142 0.46 -14.70 10.97
CA LEU A 142 1.43 -14.62 12.07
C LEU A 142 0.93 -13.78 13.26
N GLY A 143 -0.31 -13.27 13.21
CA GLY A 143 -0.89 -12.47 14.28
C GLY A 143 -2.38 -12.29 14.13
N GLU A 144 -3.09 -12.03 15.23
CA GLU A 144 -4.56 -11.97 15.22
C GLU A 144 -5.12 -10.53 15.21
N LYS A 145 -4.24 -9.54 15.38
CA LYS A 145 -4.60 -8.12 15.51
C LYS A 145 -4.73 -7.46 14.14
N LEU A 146 -5.54 -6.39 14.06
CA LEU A 146 -5.57 -5.47 12.91
C LEU A 146 -4.17 -4.99 12.54
N GLN A 147 -3.35 -4.63 13.55
CA GLN A 147 -1.97 -4.21 13.36
C GLN A 147 -1.02 -5.13 14.12
N SER A 148 0.01 -5.63 13.42
CA SER A 148 1.16 -6.32 13.99
C SER A 148 2.44 -5.57 13.64
N THR A 149 3.28 -5.28 14.64
CA THR A 149 4.57 -4.60 14.44
C THR A 149 5.72 -5.51 14.84
N TYR A 150 6.69 -5.70 13.94
CA TYR A 150 7.88 -6.53 14.12
C TYR A 150 9.13 -5.66 14.18
N ALA A 151 10.04 -6.01 15.10
CA ALA A 151 11.34 -5.37 15.32
C ALA A 151 12.35 -6.41 15.83
N ILE A 152 13.64 -6.09 15.79
CA ILE A 152 14.70 -7.00 16.26
C ILE A 152 14.88 -6.85 17.77
N ARG A 153 14.60 -7.92 18.52
CA ARG A 153 14.58 -7.94 19.98
C ARG A 153 15.35 -9.13 20.54
N GLU A 154 15.83 -9.00 21.77
CA GLU A 154 16.32 -10.13 22.58
C GLU A 154 15.13 -10.96 23.11
N GLU A 155 15.37 -12.17 23.61
CA GLU A 155 14.33 -13.10 24.08
C GLU A 155 13.44 -12.50 25.20
N ASN A 156 13.97 -11.61 26.03
CA ASN A 156 13.29 -10.85 27.08
C ASN A 156 12.47 -9.66 26.54
N GLY A 157 12.52 -9.39 25.23
CA GLY A 157 11.76 -8.34 24.55
C GLY A 157 12.48 -7.00 24.41
N SER A 158 13.68 -6.84 24.99
CA SER A 158 14.49 -5.63 24.83
C SER A 158 14.90 -5.41 23.37
N LEU A 159 14.85 -4.15 22.92
CA LEU A 159 15.15 -3.79 21.54
C LEU A 159 16.66 -3.83 21.28
N LEU A 160 17.09 -4.57 20.27
CA LEU A 160 18.50 -4.61 19.88
C LEU A 160 18.91 -3.33 19.14
N SER A 161 18.07 -2.88 18.21
CA SER A 161 18.26 -1.68 17.41
C SER A 161 16.94 -1.22 16.81
N ASP A 162 16.76 0.09 16.64
CA ASP A 162 15.57 0.72 16.05
C ASP A 162 15.68 0.89 14.51
N VAL A 163 16.59 0.17 13.86
CA VAL A 163 16.79 0.31 12.40
C VAL A 163 15.74 -0.42 11.55
N LEU A 164 15.08 -1.44 12.12
CA LEU A 164 14.09 -2.28 11.46
C LEU A 164 12.74 -2.18 12.15
N GLU A 165 11.74 -1.79 11.39
CA GLU A 165 10.34 -1.76 11.82
C GLU A 165 9.44 -2.21 10.67
N LEU A 166 8.62 -3.25 10.88
CA LEU A 166 7.67 -3.75 9.89
C LEU A 166 6.28 -3.77 10.49
N HIS A 167 5.34 -3.07 9.87
CA HIS A 167 3.93 -3.05 10.20
C HIS A 167 3.15 -3.89 9.21
N PHE A 168 2.36 -4.82 9.69
CA PHE A 168 1.39 -5.58 8.91
C PHE A 168 -0.01 -5.21 9.38
N PHE A 169 -0.82 -4.69 8.44
CA PHE A 169 -2.21 -4.33 8.65
C PHE A 169 -3.10 -5.37 7.97
N ASP A 170 -3.78 -6.19 8.76
CA ASP A 170 -4.73 -7.19 8.28
C ASP A 170 -6.09 -6.54 8.02
N LEU A 171 -6.36 -6.16 6.77
CA LEU A 171 -7.59 -5.46 6.39
C LEU A 171 -8.84 -6.35 6.53
N THR A 172 -8.67 -7.67 6.68
CA THR A 172 -9.78 -8.60 6.95
C THR A 172 -10.31 -8.46 8.38
N LYS A 173 -9.52 -7.85 9.28
CA LYS A 173 -9.94 -7.54 10.66
C LYS A 173 -10.72 -6.25 10.79
N LEU A 174 -10.83 -5.46 9.71
CA LEU A 174 -11.66 -4.27 9.71
C LEU A 174 -13.15 -4.64 9.76
N PRO A 175 -13.97 -3.85 10.45
CA PRO A 175 -15.40 -4.11 10.55
C PRO A 175 -16.10 -4.13 9.18
N GLU A 176 -17.22 -4.83 9.12
CA GLU A 176 -18.06 -4.86 7.91
C GLU A 176 -18.65 -3.48 7.61
N GLU A 177 -18.76 -3.15 6.32
CA GLU A 177 -19.25 -1.86 5.80
C GLU A 177 -20.77 -1.73 5.94
N THR A 178 -21.25 -1.71 7.19
CA THR A 178 -22.67 -1.56 7.52
C THR A 178 -23.05 -0.09 7.67
N LYS A 179 -24.36 0.20 7.51
CA LYS A 179 -24.88 1.55 7.77
C LYS A 179 -24.62 2.03 9.20
N GLU A 180 -24.63 1.11 10.16
CA GLU A 180 -24.33 1.40 11.56
C GLU A 180 -22.86 1.77 11.76
N LEU A 181 -21.94 1.03 11.12
CA LEU A 181 -20.51 1.37 11.15
C LEU A 181 -20.26 2.79 10.62
N LEU A 182 -20.89 3.14 9.50
CA LEU A 182 -20.77 4.46 8.88
C LEU A 182 -21.33 5.60 9.76
N GLN A 183 -22.11 5.27 10.79
CA GLN A 183 -22.63 6.21 11.79
C GLN A 183 -21.89 6.13 13.13
N SER A 184 -20.99 5.17 13.29
CA SER A 184 -20.23 4.90 14.51
C SER A 184 -18.89 5.63 14.52
N GLU A 185 -18.37 5.90 15.71
CA GLU A 185 -17.00 6.43 15.88
C GLU A 185 -15.98 5.30 15.67
N ILE A 186 -15.40 5.24 14.47
CA ILE A 186 -14.18 4.46 14.16
C ILE A 186 -12.95 5.35 14.31
N SER A 187 -11.79 4.76 14.60
CA SER A 187 -10.54 5.53 14.65
C SER A 187 -10.17 6.07 13.26
N GLU A 188 -9.41 7.17 13.24
CA GLU A 188 -8.93 7.78 11.98
C GLU A 188 -8.12 6.79 11.14
N LEU A 189 -7.29 5.95 11.77
CA LEU A 189 -6.55 4.88 11.10
C LEU A 189 -7.51 3.85 10.49
N GLU A 190 -8.50 3.35 11.23
CA GLU A 190 -9.49 2.40 10.69
C GLU A 190 -10.27 3.01 9.53
N ARG A 191 -10.61 4.30 9.61
CA ARG A 191 -11.29 5.05 8.53
C ARG A 191 -10.45 5.06 7.25
N TRP A 192 -9.15 5.35 7.34
CA TRP A 192 -8.23 5.30 6.20
C TRP A 192 -8.03 3.88 5.65
N LEU A 193 -7.91 2.87 6.52
CA LEU A 193 -7.77 1.48 6.09
C LEU A 193 -9.05 0.95 5.43
N LEU A 194 -10.23 1.33 5.93
CA LEU A 194 -11.53 1.03 5.30
C LEU A 194 -11.68 1.72 3.95
N PHE A 195 -11.27 2.98 3.84
CA PHE A 195 -11.29 3.71 2.57
C PHE A 195 -10.46 3.01 1.50
N ILE A 196 -9.31 2.47 1.88
CA ILE A 196 -8.44 1.68 1.00
C ILE A 196 -9.07 0.30 0.67
N ARG A 197 -9.70 -0.37 1.64
CA ARG A 197 -10.25 -1.72 1.48
C ARG A 197 -11.51 -1.75 0.60
N THR A 198 -12.43 -0.80 0.81
CA THR A 198 -13.76 -0.84 0.19
C THR A 198 -13.69 -0.71 -1.34
N ASP A 199 -14.57 -1.42 -2.04
CA ASP A 199 -14.83 -1.21 -3.46
C ASP A 199 -16.07 -0.31 -3.71
N SER A 200 -16.85 -0.02 -2.67
CA SER A 200 -18.08 0.77 -2.76
C SER A 200 -17.80 2.27 -2.82
N GLN A 201 -18.27 2.90 -3.89
CA GLN A 201 -18.18 4.35 -4.04
C GLN A 201 -19.01 5.08 -2.98
N GLU A 202 -20.16 4.54 -2.60
CA GLU A 202 -21.01 5.12 -1.56
C GLU A 202 -20.30 5.12 -0.20
N VAL A 203 -19.64 4.01 0.14
CA VAL A 203 -18.84 3.90 1.36
C VAL A 203 -17.67 4.87 1.32
N ARG A 204 -16.92 4.97 0.22
CA ARG A 204 -15.82 5.97 0.08
C ARG A 204 -16.30 7.41 0.24
N ASN A 205 -17.47 7.75 -0.30
CA ASN A 205 -18.04 9.09 -0.17
C ASN A 205 -18.30 9.40 1.31
N VAL A 206 -18.99 8.51 2.04
CA VAL A 206 -19.25 8.72 3.47
C VAL A 206 -17.95 8.78 4.27
N LEU A 207 -16.99 7.89 3.97
CA LEU A 207 -15.68 7.90 4.64
C LEU A 207 -14.86 9.15 4.33
N SER A 208 -15.09 9.86 3.22
CA SER A 208 -14.36 11.10 2.91
C SER A 208 -15.04 12.37 3.44
N GLU A 209 -16.28 12.29 3.90
CA GLU A 209 -17.02 13.46 4.41
C GLU A 209 -16.29 14.16 5.58
N GLY A 210 -15.92 15.42 5.38
CA GLY A 210 -15.21 16.23 6.38
C GLY A 210 -13.72 15.92 6.54
N ASP A 211 -13.16 15.03 5.72
CA ASP A 211 -11.71 14.78 5.61
C ASP A 211 -11.23 15.23 4.21
N GLU A 212 -10.54 16.38 4.17
CA GLU A 212 -10.07 16.99 2.92
C GLU A 212 -9.08 16.08 2.18
N LEU A 213 -8.17 15.41 2.90
CA LEU A 213 -7.16 14.55 2.30
C LEU A 213 -7.79 13.29 1.69
N MET A 214 -8.73 12.68 2.41
CA MET A 214 -9.45 11.52 1.91
C MET A 214 -10.38 11.88 0.74
N SER A 215 -10.98 13.09 0.77
CA SER A 215 -11.77 13.62 -0.35
C SER A 215 -10.92 13.79 -1.61
N GLU A 216 -9.73 14.39 -1.50
CA GLU A 216 -8.80 14.51 -2.62
C GLU A 216 -8.40 13.14 -3.20
N CYS A 217 -8.14 12.15 -2.33
CA CYS A 217 -7.89 10.77 -2.76
C CYS A 217 -9.11 10.16 -3.47
N ASN A 218 -10.32 10.41 -2.99
CA ASN A 218 -11.56 9.91 -3.60
C ASN A 218 -11.80 10.54 -4.99
N ASP A 219 -11.50 11.82 -5.15
CA ASP A 219 -11.55 12.49 -6.47
C ASP A 219 -10.55 11.87 -7.44
N LYS A 220 -9.34 11.51 -6.97
CA LYS A 220 -8.35 10.79 -7.78
C LYS A 220 -8.86 9.43 -8.22
N VAL A 221 -9.55 8.68 -7.35
CA VAL A 221 -10.20 7.40 -7.72
C VAL A 221 -11.14 7.60 -8.91
N GLN A 222 -11.99 8.61 -8.86
CA GLN A 222 -12.95 8.89 -9.93
C GLN A 222 -12.24 9.35 -11.23
N SER A 223 -11.13 10.09 -11.11
CA SER A 223 -10.37 10.59 -12.25
C SER A 223 -9.70 9.49 -13.09
N VAL A 224 -9.52 8.30 -12.52
CA VAL A 224 -8.83 7.17 -13.19
C VAL A 224 -9.53 6.75 -14.48
N PHE A 225 -10.83 6.99 -14.56
CA PHE A 225 -11.63 6.55 -15.68
C PHE A 225 -11.82 7.63 -16.74
N TYR A 226 -11.10 8.74 -16.66
CA TYR A 226 -11.21 9.84 -17.61
C TYR A 226 -10.61 9.49 -18.98
N THR A 227 -9.58 8.64 -19.05
CA THR A 227 -8.96 8.24 -20.32
C THR A 227 -9.19 6.76 -20.65
N PRO A 228 -9.34 6.38 -21.95
CA PRO A 228 -9.46 4.98 -22.34
C PRO A 228 -8.27 4.11 -21.92
N SER A 229 -7.04 4.64 -22.00
CA SER A 229 -5.82 3.90 -21.67
C SER A 229 -5.75 3.53 -20.17
N GLU A 230 -6.18 4.42 -19.29
CA GLU A 230 -6.18 4.15 -17.85
C GLU A 230 -7.26 3.13 -17.47
N ARG A 231 -8.44 3.22 -18.10
CA ARG A 231 -9.49 2.18 -17.98
C ARG A 231 -8.96 0.82 -18.42
N GLU A 232 -8.25 0.76 -19.53
CA GLU A 232 -7.69 -0.49 -20.05
C GLU A 232 -6.68 -1.12 -19.08
N ILE A 233 -5.78 -0.32 -18.49
CA ILE A 233 -4.82 -0.79 -17.49
C ILE A 233 -5.55 -1.38 -16.29
N TYR A 234 -6.52 -0.66 -15.74
CA TYR A 234 -7.30 -1.08 -14.59
C TYR A 234 -8.08 -2.39 -14.86
N ILE A 235 -8.74 -2.49 -16.02
CA ILE A 235 -9.54 -3.67 -16.38
C ILE A 235 -8.65 -4.90 -16.60
N ARG A 236 -7.46 -4.73 -17.19
CA ARG A 236 -6.49 -5.83 -17.34
C ARG A 236 -6.03 -6.36 -15.98
N GLU A 237 -5.80 -5.45 -15.04
CA GLU A 237 -5.44 -5.84 -13.69
C GLU A 237 -6.57 -6.61 -13.01
N HIS A 238 -7.81 -6.13 -13.11
CA HIS A 238 -8.99 -6.85 -12.61
C HIS A 238 -9.10 -8.27 -13.18
N ILE A 239 -8.91 -8.44 -14.49
CA ILE A 239 -8.93 -9.77 -15.14
C ILE A 239 -7.82 -10.66 -14.57
N ALA A 240 -6.60 -10.14 -14.38
CA ALA A 240 -5.50 -10.90 -13.80
C ALA A 240 -5.78 -11.35 -12.35
N GLU A 241 -6.44 -10.49 -11.56
CA GLU A 241 -6.90 -10.82 -10.21
C GLU A 241 -7.97 -11.92 -10.23
N MET A 242 -8.94 -11.86 -11.15
CA MET A 242 -9.95 -12.92 -11.31
C MET A 242 -9.33 -14.27 -11.73
N ASP A 243 -8.34 -14.25 -12.62
CA ASP A 243 -7.62 -15.45 -13.06
C ASP A 243 -6.86 -16.08 -11.89
N HIS A 244 -6.33 -15.27 -10.96
CA HIS A 244 -5.65 -15.76 -9.76
C HIS A 244 -6.58 -16.57 -8.84
N TYR A 245 -7.81 -16.09 -8.63
CA TYR A 245 -8.82 -16.77 -7.81
C TYR A 245 -9.49 -17.98 -8.50
N SER A 246 -9.23 -18.19 -9.79
CA SER A 246 -9.85 -19.27 -10.58
C SER A 246 -9.00 -20.56 -10.61
N ILE A 247 -7.88 -20.61 -9.88
CA ILE A 247 -6.92 -21.73 -9.79
C ILE A 247 -7.07 -22.44 -8.43
#